data_AF-A0A382DU46-F1
#
_entry.id   AF-A0A382DU46-F1
#
_cell.length_a   1.000
_cell.length_b   1.000
_cell.length_c   1.000
_cell.angle_alpha   90.00
_cell.angle_beta   90.00
_cell.angle_gamma   90.00
#
_symmetry.space_group_name_H-M   'P 1'
#
loop_
_entity.id
_entity.type
_entity.pdbx_description
1 polymer ?
#
loop_
_entity_poly.entity_id
_entity_poly.type
_entity_poly.pdbx_seq_one_letter_code
_entity_poly.pdbx_strand_id
1 'polypeptide(L)'
;MDDDDSIETDSQIEEETEPGIREEHKVSGDTVITKIKELIHQGNVRRIIIKNDDGRSLIELPLSMGVVGTILAPTWAAIGAVAALVASCSIEVEQEPDPDTVED
;
A
#
# COMPACT_ATOMS: atom_id res chain seq x y z
N MET A 1 48.17 10.78 0.04
CA MET A 1 47.72 10.58 1.42
C MET A 1 46.35 11.21 1.51
N ASP A 2 45.43 10.72 0.66
CA ASP A 2 44.82 9.37 0.74
C ASP A 2 43.92 9.42 1.97
N ASP A 3 42.62 9.29 1.94
CA ASP A 3 41.64 8.90 0.92
C ASP A 3 40.33 9.54 1.43
N ASP A 4 39.43 9.96 0.54
CA ASP A 4 38.20 9.20 0.33
C ASP A 4 37.63 8.63 1.64
N ASP A 5 36.63 9.32 2.19
CA ASP A 5 35.43 8.59 2.57
C ASP A 5 34.26 9.48 2.18
N SER A 6 34.06 9.46 0.86
CA SER A 6 32.76 9.17 0.27
C SER A 6 31.56 9.59 1.12
N ILE A 7 30.94 10.65 0.63
CA ILE A 7 29.51 10.91 0.77
C ILE A 7 28.77 9.58 0.49
N GLU A 8 28.35 8.87 1.53
CA GLU A 8 27.28 7.87 1.40
C GLU A 8 25.96 8.62 1.32
N THR A 9 25.75 9.21 0.15
CA THR A 9 24.43 9.44 -0.41
C THR A 9 23.81 8.05 -0.61
N ASP A 10 23.19 7.50 0.43
CA ASP A 10 22.11 6.53 0.23
C ASP A 10 20.81 7.33 0.18
N SER A 11 20.65 8.03 -0.94
CA SER A 11 19.37 8.55 -1.37
C SER A 11 18.45 7.36 -1.62
N GLN A 12 17.52 7.12 -0.70
CA GLN A 12 16.20 6.64 -1.08
C GLN A 12 15.11 7.26 -0.19
N ILE A 13 14.67 8.42 -0.68
CA ILE A 13 13.29 8.93 -0.62
C ILE A 13 12.89 9.54 0.72
N GLU A 14 13.12 10.85 0.80
CA GLU A 14 12.20 11.79 1.43
C GLU A 14 10.84 11.68 0.70
N GLU A 15 9.85 11.05 1.33
CA GLU A 15 8.44 11.36 1.08
C GLU A 15 7.81 11.64 2.43
N GLU A 16 7.95 12.90 2.86
CA GLU A 16 7.09 13.52 3.87
C GLU A 16 5.65 13.54 3.32
N THR A 17 4.98 12.39 3.28
CA THR A 17 3.52 12.37 3.26
C THR A 17 3.11 12.69 4.70
N GLU A 18 2.23 13.66 4.86
CA GLU A 18 1.58 14.10 6.11
C GLU A 18 1.26 12.92 7.05
N PRO A 19 1.06 13.10 8.37
CA PRO A 19 0.71 12.01 9.30
C PRO A 19 -0.68 11.40 9.00
N GLY A 20 -0.80 10.71 7.88
CA GLY A 20 -1.80 9.70 7.59
C GLY A 20 -1.36 8.42 8.26
N ILE A 21 -2.30 7.74 8.90
CA ILE A 21 -2.02 6.48 9.57
C ILE A 21 -1.76 5.46 8.46
N ARG A 22 -0.50 4.99 8.37
CA ARG A 22 -0.12 3.90 7.47
C ARG A 22 -0.31 2.57 8.21
N GLU A 23 -1.25 1.77 7.74
CA GLU A 23 -1.45 0.41 8.26
C GLU A 23 -0.94 -0.63 7.26
N GLU A 24 -0.12 -1.58 7.73
CA GLU A 24 0.29 -2.72 6.94
C GLU A 24 -0.51 -3.96 7.36
N HIS A 25 -1.15 -4.60 6.38
CA HIS A 25 -1.85 -5.85 6.55
C HIS A 25 -1.18 -6.95 5.73
N LYS A 26 -0.49 -7.86 6.43
CA LYS A 26 0.06 -9.06 5.79
C LYS A 26 -1.08 -10.05 5.51
N VAL A 27 -1.33 -10.34 4.24
CA VAL A 27 -2.41 -11.21 3.78
C VAL A 27 -1.90 -12.24 2.78
N SER A 28 -2.66 -13.30 2.59
CA SER A 28 -2.39 -14.28 1.54
C SER A 28 -2.94 -13.79 0.21
N GLY A 29 -2.35 -14.24 -0.90
CA GLY A 29 -2.83 -13.88 -2.24
C GLY A 29 -4.34 -14.12 -2.41
N ASP A 30 -4.84 -15.25 -1.93
CA ASP A 30 -6.28 -15.59 -2.02
C ASP A 30 -7.20 -14.62 -1.25
N THR A 31 -6.69 -13.94 -0.21
CA THR A 31 -7.48 -13.05 0.65
C THR A 31 -7.24 -11.56 0.39
N VAL A 32 -6.24 -11.22 -0.43
CA VAL A 32 -5.94 -9.83 -0.84
C VAL A 32 -7.19 -9.11 -1.37
N ILE A 33 -7.91 -9.73 -2.30
CA ILE A 33 -9.07 -9.09 -2.94
C ILE A 33 -10.17 -8.82 -1.90
N THR A 34 -10.38 -9.76 -0.99
CA THR A 34 -11.37 -9.62 0.10
C THR A 34 -10.98 -8.46 1.01
N LYS A 35 -9.70 -8.36 1.39
CA LYS A 35 -9.22 -7.29 2.26
C LYS A 35 -9.35 -5.92 1.61
N ILE A 36 -8.94 -5.79 0.34
CA ILE A 36 -9.10 -4.54 -0.42
C ILE A 36 -10.58 -4.14 -0.50
N LYS A 37 -11.49 -5.08 -0.78
CA LYS A 37 -12.93 -4.81 -0.78
C LYS A 37 -13.43 -4.32 0.57
N GLU A 38 -12.98 -4.92 1.66
CA GLU A 38 -13.34 -4.51 3.02
C GLU A 38 -12.87 -3.09 3.31
N LEU A 39 -11.62 -2.77 2.99
CA LEU A 39 -11.03 -1.43 3.12
C LEU A 39 -11.80 -0.37 2.31
N ILE A 40 -12.20 -0.71 1.09
CA ILE A 40 -13.07 0.15 0.25
C ILE A 40 -14.44 0.35 0.91
N HIS A 41 -15.03 -0.68 1.50
CA HIS A 41 -16.33 -0.58 2.20
C HIS A 41 -16.25 0.28 3.47
N GLN A 42 -15.10 0.28 4.16
CA GLN A 42 -14.87 1.16 5.31
C GLN A 42 -14.77 2.63 4.88
N GLY A 43 -14.25 2.91 3.68
CA GLY A 43 -14.21 4.26 3.11
C GLY A 43 -13.17 5.20 3.74
N ASN A 44 -12.40 4.73 4.73
CA ASN A 44 -11.35 5.50 5.40
C ASN A 44 -10.00 5.44 4.66
N VAL A 45 -9.86 4.51 3.71
CA VAL A 45 -8.61 4.32 2.97
C VAL A 45 -8.59 5.21 1.73
N ARG A 46 -7.55 6.03 1.61
CA ARG A 46 -7.35 6.90 0.44
C ARG A 46 -6.36 6.34 -0.57
N ARG A 47 -5.41 5.51 -0.13
CA ARG A 47 -4.39 4.88 -0.98
C ARG A 47 -4.12 3.45 -0.53
N ILE A 48 -4.02 2.53 -1.48
CA ILE A 48 -3.59 1.14 -1.27
C ILE A 48 -2.33 0.87 -2.05
N ILE A 49 -1.38 0.22 -1.40
CA ILE A 49 -0.11 -0.22 -1.95
C ILE A 49 0.00 -1.72 -1.66
N ILE A 50 0.10 -2.55 -2.69
CA ILE A 50 0.31 -4.00 -2.56
C ILE A 50 1.79 -4.26 -2.74
N LYS A 51 2.42 -4.85 -1.73
CA LYS A 51 3.82 -5.27 -1.73
C LYS A 51 3.92 -6.80 -1.75
N ASN A 52 4.97 -7.33 -2.35
CA ASN A 52 5.32 -8.74 -2.23
C ASN A 52 6.08 -9.01 -0.91
N ASP A 53 6.45 -10.28 -0.66
CA ASP A 53 7.23 -10.63 0.55
C ASP A 53 8.63 -10.01 0.56
N ASP A 54 9.19 -9.66 -0.61
CA ASP A 54 10.44 -8.90 -0.74
C ASP A 54 10.29 -7.39 -0.45
N GLY A 55 9.09 -6.93 -0.06
CA GLY A 55 8.80 -5.53 0.23
C GLY A 55 8.69 -4.62 -1.01
N ARG A 56 8.67 -5.20 -2.22
CA ARG A 56 8.53 -4.45 -3.48
C ARG A 56 7.07 -4.16 -3.76
N SER A 57 6.74 -2.88 -3.98
CA SER A 57 5.43 -2.45 -4.46
C SER A 57 5.14 -3.05 -5.84
N LEU A 58 4.14 -3.91 -5.90
CA LEU A 58 3.64 -4.54 -7.11
C LEU A 58 2.59 -3.65 -7.78
N ILE A 59 1.70 -3.06 -6.98
CA ILE A 59 0.53 -2.32 -7.45
C ILE A 59 0.24 -1.18 -6.46
N GLU A 60 0.03 0.03 -6.97
CA GLU A 60 -0.41 1.18 -6.18
C GLU A 60 -1.69 1.77 -6.76
N LEU A 61 -2.71 1.96 -5.91
CA LEU A 61 -4.04 2.38 -6.34
C LEU A 61 -4.61 3.41 -5.35
N PRO A 62 -5.04 4.60 -5.83
CA PRO A 62 -5.81 5.51 -5.01
C PRO A 62 -7.22 4.94 -4.80
N LEU A 63 -7.71 4.92 -3.56
CA LEU A 63 -9.07 4.52 -3.20
C LEU A 63 -10.00 5.73 -3.01
N SER A 64 -9.98 6.66 -3.95
CA SER A 64 -10.95 7.77 -3.94
C SER A 64 -12.33 7.28 -4.37
N MET A 65 -13.41 7.92 -3.89
CA MET A 65 -14.80 7.60 -4.27
C MET A 65 -15.04 7.52 -5.80
N GLY A 66 -14.22 8.16 -6.63
CA GLY A 66 -14.28 8.09 -8.09
C GLY A 66 -13.66 6.83 -8.72
N VAL A 67 -12.82 6.10 -7.99
CA VAL A 67 -12.06 4.94 -8.48
C VAL A 67 -12.93 3.67 -8.53
N VAL A 68 -13.85 3.51 -7.57
CA VAL A 68 -14.79 2.38 -7.53
C VAL A 68 -15.72 2.36 -8.75
N GLY A 69 -16.04 3.52 -9.35
CA GLY A 69 -16.86 3.64 -10.55
C GLY A 69 -16.11 3.57 -11.88
N THR A 70 -14.77 3.66 -11.86
CA THR A 70 -13.94 3.80 -13.08
C THR A 70 -12.95 2.65 -13.28
N ILE A 71 -12.56 1.94 -12.21
CA ILE A 71 -11.75 0.72 -12.34
C ILE A 71 -12.63 -0.42 -12.85
N LEU A 72 -12.71 -0.49 -14.17
CA LEU A 72 -13.18 -1.65 -14.90
C LEU A 72 -12.27 -2.86 -14.57
N ALA A 73 -12.85 -4.05 -14.60
CA ALA A 73 -12.25 -5.38 -14.42
C ALA A 73 -10.72 -5.55 -14.61
N PRO A 74 -10.02 -4.97 -15.62
CA PRO A 74 -8.57 -5.08 -15.80
C PRO A 74 -7.69 -4.93 -14.54
N THR A 75 -7.90 -3.92 -13.69
CA THR A 75 -7.02 -3.76 -12.51
C THR A 75 -7.29 -4.83 -11.47
N TRP A 76 -8.56 -5.18 -11.24
CA TRP A 76 -8.93 -6.30 -10.38
C TRP A 76 -8.38 -7.64 -10.92
N ALA A 77 -8.36 -7.81 -12.24
CA ALA A 77 -7.75 -8.97 -12.89
C ALA A 77 -6.22 -8.98 -12.70
N ALA A 78 -5.55 -7.83 -12.77
CA ALA A 78 -4.11 -7.73 -12.50
C ALA A 78 -3.77 -8.05 -11.04
N ILE A 79 -4.52 -7.49 -10.08
CA ILE A 79 -4.39 -7.83 -8.65
C ILE A 79 -4.62 -9.33 -8.46
N GLY A 80 -5.71 -9.88 -9.03
CA GLY A 80 -6.02 -11.30 -8.91
C GLY A 80 -4.99 -12.22 -9.54
N ALA A 81 -4.41 -11.84 -10.69
CA ALA A 81 -3.35 -12.59 -11.34
C ALA A 81 -2.07 -12.59 -10.51
N VAL A 82 -1.66 -11.42 -9.99
CA VAL A 82 -0.47 -11.30 -9.13
C VAL A 82 -0.69 -12.06 -7.83
N ALA A 83 -1.86 -11.91 -7.21
CA ALA A 83 -2.27 -12.61 -6.00
C ALA A 83 -2.33 -14.13 -6.18
N ALA A 84 -2.72 -14.63 -7.35
CA ALA A 84 -2.68 -16.07 -7.64
C ALA A 84 -1.25 -16.61 -7.82
N LEU A 85 -0.28 -15.75 -8.14
CA LEU A 85 1.12 -16.12 -8.31
C LEU A 85 1.91 -16.04 -7.01
N VAL A 86 1.54 -15.15 -6.09
CA VAL A 86 2.25 -14.95 -4.82
C VAL A 86 1.51 -15.60 -3.65
N ALA A 87 2.22 -16.38 -2.83
CA ALA A 87 1.63 -17.02 -1.65
C ALA A 87 1.28 -16.01 -0.54
N SER A 88 2.10 -14.96 -0.40
CA SER A 88 1.95 -13.89 0.59
C SER A 88 2.21 -12.52 -0.04
N CYS A 89 1.46 -11.54 0.41
CA CYS A 89 1.61 -10.13 0.03
C CYS A 89 1.24 -9.24 1.22
N SER A 90 1.85 -8.07 1.29
CA SER A 90 1.50 -7.04 2.27
C SER A 90 0.63 -5.98 1.59
N ILE A 91 -0.48 -5.63 2.20
CA ILE A 91 -1.30 -4.49 1.78
C ILE A 91 -0.97 -3.35 2.73
N GLU A 92 -0.30 -2.32 2.25
CA GLU A 92 -0.11 -1.07 2.96
C GLU A 92 -1.23 -0.10 2.55
N VAL A 93 -1.91 0.45 3.55
CA VAL A 93 -2.99 1.40 3.35
C VAL A 93 -2.66 2.71 4.03
N GLU A 94 -2.97 3.79 3.33
CA GLU A 94 -2.89 5.13 3.89
C GLU A 94 -4.30 5.60 4.21
N GLN A 95 -4.53 5.84 5.50
CA GLN A 95 -5.80 6.31 6.04
C GLN A 95 -5.68 7.73 6.53
N GLU A 96 -6.83 8.40 6.56
CA GLU A 96 -6.93 9.66 7.30
C GLU A 96 -6.61 9.42 8.77
N PRO A 97 -5.86 10.34 9.41
CA PRO A 97 -5.77 10.31 10.86
C PRO A 97 -7.17 10.59 11.41
N ASP A 98 -7.84 9.53 11.89
CA ASP A 98 -9.01 9.69 12.74
C ASP A 98 -8.58 10.49 13.98
N PRO A 99 -9.14 11.68 14.24
CA PRO A 99 -8.72 12.54 15.35
C PRO A 99 -8.99 11.93 16.73
N ASP A 100 -9.62 10.76 16.79
CA ASP A 100 -10.13 10.12 18.01
C ASP A 100 -9.21 9.00 18.56
N THR A 101 -8.01 8.77 18.00
CA THR A 101 -7.09 7.70 18.47
C THR A 101 -5.87 8.22 19.26
N VAL A 102 -5.93 9.47 19.75
CA VAL A 102 -4.97 10.00 20.75
C VAL A 102 -5.60 10.07 22.13
N GLU A 103 -6.11 8.95 22.64
CA GLU A 103 -6.43 8.79 24.07
C GLU A 103 -6.06 7.37 24.54
N ASP A 104 -4.80 7.18 24.94
CA ASP A 104 -4.36 6.83 26.31
C ASP A 104 -2.83 6.92 26.45
#